data_AF-A0A6J5ZS08-F1
#
_entry.id   AF-A0A6J5ZS08-F1
#
_cell.length_a   1.000
_cell.length_b   1.000
_cell.length_c   1.000
_cell.angle_alpha   90.00
_cell.angle_beta   90.00
_cell.angle_gamma   90.00
#
_symmetry.space_group_name_H-M   'P 1'
#
loop_
_entity.id
_entity.type
_entity.pdbx_description
1 polymer ?
#
loop_
_entity_poly.entity_id
_entity_poly.type
_entity_poly.pdbx_seq_one_letter_code
_entity_poly.pdbx_strand_id
1 'polypeptide(L)' 'MEEESWIVEPALREDVFTADPEGLWSSLLRRKGGEYVVIATMPDDPTLN' A
#
# COMPACT_ATOMS: atom_id res chain seq x y z
N MET A 1 10.89 7.96 19.06
CA MET A 1 10.10 7.79 17.81
C MET A 1 10.46 6.41 17.27
N GLU A 2 10.10 5.37 18.01
CA GLU A 2 10.93 4.15 18.13
C GLU A 2 10.45 2.90 17.38
N GLU A 3 9.55 3.03 16.41
CA GLU A 3 9.28 1.92 15.49
C GLU A 3 9.10 2.44 14.05
N GLU A 4 9.87 1.90 13.12
CA GLU A 4 9.75 2.11 11.67
C GLU A 4 8.52 1.35 11.10
N SER A 5 7.38 1.43 11.80
CA SER A 5 6.15 0.69 11.49
C SER A 5 5.33 1.32 10.34
N TRP A 6 5.84 2.38 9.71
CA TRP A 6 5.14 3.14 8.69
C TRP A 6 5.92 3.19 7.38
N ILE A 7 5.23 2.94 6.27
CA ILE A 7 5.75 3.15 4.93
C ILE A 7 5.42 4.58 4.51
N VAL A 8 6.45 5.41 4.29
CA VAL A 8 6.29 6.79 3.83
C VAL A 8 6.41 6.84 2.31
N GLU A 9 5.48 7.52 1.64
CA GLU A 9 5.46 7.74 0.19
C GLU A 9 4.87 9.13 -0.12
N PRO A 10 5.35 9.84 -1.16
CA PRO A 10 4.72 11.08 -1.61
C PRO A 10 3.27 10.83 -2.03
N ALA A 11 2.34 11.58 -1.45
CA ALA A 11 0.95 11.54 -1.84
C ALA A 11 0.75 12.25 -3.18
N LEU A 12 0.16 11.56 -4.15
CA LEU A 12 -0.28 12.15 -5.41
C LEU A 12 -1.76 12.54 -5.31
N ARG A 13 -2.18 13.51 -6.12
CA ARG A 13 -3.59 13.95 -6.17
C ARG A 13 -4.53 12.77 -6.51
N GLU A 14 -4.11 11.91 -7.42
CA GLU A 14 -4.83 10.71 -7.82
C GLU A 14 -5.02 9.70 -6.67
N ASP A 15 -4.08 9.63 -5.72
CA ASP A 15 -4.20 8.76 -4.55
C ASP A 15 -5.29 9.27 -3.59
N VAL A 16 -5.35 10.60 -3.40
CA VAL A 16 -6.30 11.25 -2.48
C VAL A 16 -7.73 11.21 -3.03
N PHE A 17 -7.88 11.30 -4.35
CA PHE A 17 -9.17 11.36 -5.03
C PHE A 17 -9.47 10.10 -5.85
N THR A 18 -8.90 8.95 -5.46
CA THR A 18 -9.15 7.67 -6.14
C THR A 18 -10.64 7.29 -6.09
N ALA A 19 -11.13 6.67 -7.17
CA ALA A 19 -12.46 6.07 -7.22
C ALA A 19 -12.48 4.61 -6.72
N ASP A 20 -11.30 4.04 -6.44
CA ASP A 20 -11.08 2.70 -5.92
C ASP A 20 -10.27 2.80 -4.62
N PRO A 21 -10.94 3.09 -3.48
CA PRO A 21 -10.27 3.17 -2.19
C PRO A 21 -9.81 1.80 -1.67
N GLU A 22 -10.51 0.72 -2.01
CA GLU A 22 -10.17 -0.65 -1.61
C GLU A 22 -8.87 -1.11 -2.29
N GLY A 23 -8.69 -0.83 -3.59
CA GLY A 23 -7.47 -1.17 -4.33
C GLY A 23 -6.29 -0.21 -4.14
N LEU A 24 -6.49 0.91 -3.46
CA LEU A 24 -5.48 1.97 -3.34
C LEU A 24 -4.19 1.47 -2.69
N TRP A 25 -4.30 0.71 -1.59
CA TRP A 25 -3.13 0.25 -0.84
C TRP A 25 -2.22 -0.66 -1.66
N SER A 26 -2.79 -1.67 -2.35
CA SER A 26 -2.03 -2.55 -3.25
C SER A 26 -1.38 -1.75 -4.38
N SER A 27 -2.09 -0.77 -4.93
CA SER A 27 -1.59 0.09 -6.01
C SER A 27 -0.38 0.93 -5.58
N LEU A 28 -0.43 1.54 -4.39
CA LEU A 28 0.69 2.30 -3.81
C LEU A 28 1.93 1.42 -3.61
N LEU A 29 1.75 0.23 -3.02
CA LEU A 29 2.86 -0.69 -2.78
C LEU A 29 3.49 -1.23 -4.09
N ARG A 30 2.67 -1.50 -5.12
CA ARG A 30 3.17 -1.88 -6.46
C ARG A 30 3.95 -0.75 -7.11
N ARG A 31 3.47 0.49 -7.00
CA ARG A 31 4.15 1.68 -7.53
C ARG A 31 5.49 1.92 -6.82
N LYS A 32 5.54 1.69 -5.51
CA LYS A 32 6.77 1.79 -4.70
C LYS A 32 7.83 0.77 -5.14
N GLY A 33 7.40 -0.41 -5.60
CA GLY A 33 8.29 -1.42 -6.19
C GLY A 33 9.19 -2.11 -5.16
N GLY A 34 10.18 -2.87 -5.63
CA GLY A 34 11.11 -3.58 -4.76
C GLY A 34 10.44 -4.63 -3.87
N GLU A 35 10.83 -4.68 -2.60
CA GLU A 35 10.29 -5.63 -1.61
C GLU A 35 8.79 -5.40 -1.30
N TYR A 36 8.28 -4.19 -1.54
CA TYR A 36 6.88 -3.83 -1.28
C TYR A 36 5.88 -4.53 -2.22
N VAL A 37 6.34 -5.02 -3.38
CA VAL A 37 5.48 -5.76 -4.32
C VAL A 37 4.94 -7.05 -3.72
N VAL A 38 5.70 -7.70 -2.83
CA VAL A 38 5.26 -8.92 -2.13
C VAL A 38 4.12 -8.58 -1.17
N ILE A 39 4.25 -7.48 -0.42
CA ILE A 39 3.22 -7.01 0.51
C ILE A 39 1.94 -6.61 -0.25
N ALA A 40 2.08 -6.07 -1.47
CA ALA A 40 0.95 -5.70 -2.31
C ALA A 40 0.05 -6.87 -2.74
N THR A 41 0.49 -8.12 -2.53
CA THR A 41 -0.28 -9.33 -2.84
C THR A 41 -0.92 -9.96 -1.60
N MET A 42 -0.64 -9.45 -0.41
CA MET A 42 -1.28 -9.94 0.80
C MET A 42 -2.77 -9.60 0.77
N PRO A 43 -3.65 -10.56 1.13
CA PRO A 43 -5.07 -10.29 1.27
C PRO A 43 -5.32 -9.27 2.39
N ASP A 44 -6.36 -8.46 2.22
CA ASP A 44 -6.79 -7.47 3.24
C ASP A 44 -7.18 -8.15 4.57
N ASP A 45 -7.60 -9.42 4.49
CA ASP A 45 -7.79 -10.29 5.64
C ASP A 45 -6.57 -11.22 5.82
N PRO A 46 -5.76 -11.02 6.88
CA PRO A 46 -4.57 -11.82 7.13
C PRO A 46 -4.86 -13.29 7.45
N THR A 47 -6.13 -13.67 7.65
CA THR A 47 -6.56 -15.07 7.86
C THR A 47 -6.75 -15.87 6.58
N LEU A 48 -6.66 -15.23 5.40
CA LEU A 48 -6.86 -15.85 4.09
C LEU A 48 -5.57 -16.39 3.42
N ASN A 49 -4.47 -16.52 4.16
CA ASN A 49 -3.21 -17.13 3.69
C ASN A 49 -3.10 -18.62 4.02
#